data_AF-A0A8J3KW60-F1
#
_entry.id   AF-A0A8J3KW60-F1
#
_cell.length_a   1.000
_cell.length_b   1.000
_cell.length_c   1.000
_cell.angle_alpha   90.00
_cell.angle_beta   90.00
_cell.angle_gamma   90.00
#
_symmetry.space_group_name_H-M   'P 1'
#
loop_
_entity.id
_entity.type
_entity.pdbx_description
1 polymer ?
#
loop_
_entity_poly.entity_id
_entity_poly.type
_entity_poly.pdbx_seq_one_letter_code
_entity_poly.pdbx_strand_id
1 'polypeptide(L)' 'MTSPTNWVIVSGASVSIGDRVRLDISPDSAGEIVGVNPHTGLPMVVITDGPGVGGTVYPFPGQMLGRVHNP' A
#
# COMPACT_ATOMS: atom_id res chain seq x y z
N MET A 1 5.06 -12.19 17.87
CA MET A 1 4.34 -12.37 16.59
C MET A 1 5.06 -11.52 15.56
N THR A 2 5.61 -12.12 14.52
CA THR A 2 6.21 -11.38 13.40
C THR A 2 5.08 -10.77 12.57
N SER A 3 5.01 -9.45 12.48
CA SER A 3 4.05 -8.80 11.59
C SER A 3 4.27 -9.26 10.14
N PRO A 4 3.21 -9.52 9.36
CA PRO A 4 3.38 -9.87 7.96
C PRO A 4 4.08 -8.72 7.24
N THR A 5 5.20 -9.00 6.58
CA THR A 5 5.93 -8.04 5.74
C THR A 5 5.51 -8.13 4.28
N ASN A 6 4.55 -9.01 3.97
CA ASN A 6 4.02 -9.26 2.63
C ASN A 6 2.49 -9.28 2.66
N TRP A 7 1.86 -8.70 1.64
CA TRP A 7 0.41 -8.67 1.45
C TRP A 7 0.05 -9.01 0.01
N VAL A 8 -1.15 -9.55 -0.20
CA VAL A 8 -1.68 -9.83 -1.54
C VAL A 8 -2.62 -8.69 -1.94
N ILE A 9 -2.36 -8.09 -3.09
CA ILE A 9 -3.18 -7.02 -3.67
C ILE A 9 -4.26 -7.59 -4.58
N VAL A 10 -5.22 -6.76 -5.00
CA VAL A 10 -6.37 -7.20 -5.83
C VAL A 10 -5.94 -7.92 -7.11
N SER A 11 -4.85 -7.48 -7.75
CA SER A 11 -4.31 -8.14 -8.94
C SER A 11 -3.71 -9.54 -8.67
N GLY A 12 -3.72 -10.02 -7.43
CA GLY A 12 -3.13 -11.30 -7.01
C GLY A 12 -1.63 -11.26 -6.75
N ALA A 13 -0.98 -10.10 -6.95
CA ALA A 13 0.45 -9.97 -6.71
C ALA A 13 0.77 -9.86 -5.21
N SER A 14 1.88 -10.47 -4.79
CA SER A 14 2.45 -10.23 -3.47
C SER A 14 3.28 -8.94 -3.48
N VAL A 15 3.03 -8.06 -2.52
CA VAL A 15 3.77 -6.81 -2.30
C VAL A 15 4.34 -6.75 -0.89
N SER A 16 5.42 -6.02 -0.71
CA SER A 16 6.15 -5.87 0.53
C SER A 16 6.52 -4.41 0.80
N ILE A 17 7.12 -4.14 1.96
CA ILE A 17 7.73 -2.84 2.24
C ILE A 17 8.71 -2.47 1.11
N GLY A 18 8.67 -1.22 0.67
CA GLY A 18 9.39 -0.66 -0.48
C GLY A 18 8.64 -0.75 -1.81
N ASP A 19 7.57 -1.55 -1.90
CA ASP A 19 6.75 -1.59 -3.10
C ASP A 19 5.85 -0.36 -3.20
N ARG A 20 5.68 0.10 -4.44
CA ARG A 20 4.72 1.13 -4.80
C ARG A 20 3.43 0.49 -5.30
N VAL A 21 2.29 0.91 -4.76
CA VAL A 21 0.97 0.34 -5.04
C VAL A 21 -0.05 1.40 -5.40
N ARG A 22 -0.97 1.06 -6.30
CA ARG A 22 -2.17 1.84 -6.60
C ARG A 22 -3.21 1.63 -5.51
N LEU A 23 -3.85 2.71 -5.07
CA LEU A 23 -4.78 2.71 -3.93
C LEU A 23 -6.22 2.99 -4.37
N ASP A 24 -7.18 2.32 -3.74
CA ASP A 24 -8.61 2.56 -3.90
C ASP A 24 -9.08 3.73 -3.01
N ILE A 25 -8.54 4.92 -3.26
CA ILE A 25 -8.90 6.17 -2.56
C ILE A 25 -9.39 7.20 -3.57
N SER A 26 -8.68 7.32 -4.69
CA SER A 26 -9.02 8.20 -5.79
C SER A 26 -8.45 7.66 -7.10
N PRO A 27 -8.99 8.08 -8.26
CA PRO A 27 -8.33 7.85 -9.53
C PRO A 27 -6.88 8.36 -9.46
N ASP A 28 -5.94 7.52 -9.84
CA ASP A 28 -4.49 7.80 -9.89
C ASP A 28 -3.78 7.94 -8.53
N SER A 29 -4.44 7.64 -7.40
CA SER A 29 -3.73 7.53 -6.13
C SER A 29 -2.75 6.36 -6.12
N ALA A 30 -1.50 6.64 -5.76
CA ALA A 30 -0.48 5.65 -5.52
C ALA A 30 0.33 5.98 -4.26
N GLY A 31 0.92 4.97 -3.63
CA GLY A 31 1.72 5.12 -2.43
C GLY A 31 2.78 4.05 -2.28
N GLU A 32 3.76 4.32 -1.44
CA GLU A 32 4.82 3.38 -1.08
C GLU A 32 4.50 2.71 0.26
N ILE A 33 4.64 1.39 0.31
CA ILE A 33 4.53 0.65 1.57
C ILE A 33 5.81 0.90 2.38
N VAL A 34 5.72 1.65 3.46
CA VAL A 34 6.89 2.04 4.27
C VAL A 34 7.02 1.23 5.57
N GLY A 35 6.00 0.45 5.92
CA GLY A 35 6.03 -0.32 7.15
C GLY A 35 4.76 -1.12 7.41
N VAL A 36 4.60 -1.51 8.68
CA VAL A 36 3.44 -2.26 9.17
C VAL A 36 2.85 -1.53 10.36
N ASN A 37 1.52 -1.43 10.42
CA ASN A 37 0.83 -0.99 11.62
C ASN A 37 1.06 -2.03 12.74
N PRO A 38 1.66 -1.65 13.89
CA PRO A 38 2.05 -2.59 14.94
C PRO A 38 0.85 -3.20 15.68
N HIS A 39 -0.35 -2.61 15.56
CA HIS A 39 -1.56 -3.08 16.23
C HIS A 39 -2.41 -3.99 15.35
N THR A 40 -2.48 -3.71 14.04
CA THR A 40 -3.39 -4.40 13.12
C THR A 40 -2.67 -5.33 12.14
N GLY A 41 -1.36 -5.19 11.95
CA GLY A 41 -0.62 -5.92 10.91
C GLY A 41 -0.91 -5.42 9.48
N LEU A 42 -1.71 -4.36 9.32
CA LEU A 42 -1.99 -3.75 8.03
C LEU A 42 -0.75 -3.02 7.49
N PRO A 43 -0.57 -2.95 6.17
CA PRO A 43 0.51 -2.18 5.57
C PRO A 43 0.35 -0.70 5.93
N MET A 44 1.46 -0.02 6.18
CA MET A 44 1.52 1.43 6.32
C MET A 44 2.00 2.01 5.00
N VAL A 45 1.14 2.79 4.35
CA VAL A 45 1.41 3.32 3.00
C VAL A 45 1.47 4.85 3.06
N VAL A 46 2.56 5.43 2.56
CA VAL A 46 2.69 6.88 2.35
C VAL A 46 2.26 7.21 0.93
N ILE A 47 1.29 8.12 0.78
CA ILE A 47 0.77 8.52 -0.52
C ILE A 47 1.84 9.35 -1.26
N THR A 48 2.18 8.92 -2.47
CA THR A 48 3.20 9.57 -3.32
C THR A 48 2.60 10.21 -4.57
N ASP A 49 1.44 9.74 -5.05
CA ASP A 49 0.65 10.37 -6.13
C ASP A 49 -0.82 10.56 -5.71
N GLY A 50 -1.45 11.63 -6.21
CA GLY A 50 -2.88 11.91 -6.08
C GLY A 50 -3.25 12.82 -4.89
N PRO A 51 -4.55 12.90 -4.53
CA PRO A 51 -5.00 13.63 -3.35
C PRO A 51 -4.45 12.98 -2.07
N GLY A 52 -3.99 13.83 -1.14
CA GLY A 52 -3.45 13.37 0.15
C GLY A 52 -1.97 12.97 0.11
N VAL A 53 -1.22 13.34 -0.93
CA VAL A 53 0.25 13.18 -1.00
C VAL A 53 0.93 13.63 0.29
N GLY A 54 1.87 12.82 0.78
CA GLY A 54 2.55 12.97 2.07
C GLY A 54 1.76 12.42 3.26
N GLY A 55 0.47 12.10 3.08
CA GLY A 55 -0.35 11.44 4.08
C GLY A 55 -0.06 9.94 4.19
N THR A 56 -0.35 9.39 5.37
CA THR A 56 -0.22 7.96 5.66
C THR A 56 -1.59 7.31 5.74
N VAL A 57 -1.75 6.15 5.11
CA VAL A 57 -2.96 5.33 5.14
C VAL A 57 -2.64 3.88 5.50
N TYR A 58 -3.63 3.18 6.02
CA TYR A 58 -3.55 1.76 6.38
C TYR A 58 -4.59 0.98 5.58
N PRO A 59 -4.32 0.64 4.30
CA PRO A 59 -5.32 0.06 3.44
C PRO A 59 -5.73 -1.33 3.92
N PHE A 60 -7.04 -1.57 3.97
CA PHE A 60 -7.59 -2.89 4.20
C PHE A 60 -7.34 -3.81 2.99
N PRO A 61 -7.44 -5.14 3.17
CA PRO A 61 -7.43 -6.07 2.05
C PRO A 61 -8.41 -5.64 0.96
N GLY A 62 -7.95 -5.60 -0.29
CA GLY A 62 -8.74 -5.12 -1.43
C GLY A 62 -8.53 -3.65 -1.81
N GLN A 63 -7.95 -2.81 -0.93
CA GLN A 63 -7.72 -1.39 -1.23
C GLN A 63 -6.37 -1.10 -1.89
N MET A 64 -5.50 -2.11 -2.00
CA MET A 64 -4.32 -2.06 -2.86
C MET A 64 -4.68 -2.77 -4.16
N LEU A 65 -4.69 -2.03 -5.27
CA LEU A 65 -5.26 -2.49 -6.54
C LEU A 65 -4.23 -3.20 -7.43
N GLY A 66 -2.99 -2.70 -7.45
CA GLY A 66 -1.94 -3.19 -8.32
C GLY A 66 -0.57 -2.61 -7.92
N ARG A 67 0.53 -3.28 -8.30
CA ARG A 67 1.89 -2.74 -8.16
C ARG A 67 2.12 -1.71 -9.27
N VAL A 68 2.75 -0.59 -8.93
CA VAL A 68 3.19 0.41 -9.88
C VAL A 68 4.67 0.19 -10.15
N HIS A 69 5.02 -0.14 -11.38
CA HIS A 69 6.40 -0.13 -11.85
C HIS A 69 6.69 1.26 -12.38
N ASN A 70 7.64 1.98 -11.80
CA ASN A 70 8.15 3.17 -12.49
C ASN A 70 8.81 2.71 -13.79
N PRO A 71 8.52 3.36 -14.93
CA PRO A 71 9.25 3.14 -16.18
C PRO A 71 10.72 3.54 -16.08
#